data_AF-A0A818K3U5-F1
#
_entry.id   AF-A0A818K3U5-F1
#
_cell.length_a   1.000
_cell.length_b   1.000
_cell.length_c   1.000
_cell.angle_alpha   90.00
_cell.angle_beta   90.00
_cell.angle_gamma   90.00
#
_symmetry.space_group_name_H-M   'P 1'
#
loop_
_entity.id
_entity.type
_entity.pdbx_description
1 polymer ?
#
loop_
_entity_poly.entity_id
_entity_poly.type
_entity_poly.pdbx_seq_one_letter_code
_entity_poly.pdbx_strand_id
1 'polypeptide(L)'
;MLISELIMGSWSVAIFRLKKSRKVGCGYYLLVSSINSMIMILLLTYKFWQLVLSQMSYITHRSILLANCVSTEVILKSCLASNEWLDACVAIERMLSVIKGVSFDKNRSRTIAKRVIFPAINLIMLTHVHEPLHRQLINDLDEDQQRIWCLSSYSPIMTKYNTFITLFHYIGSFSINLISALTIIIVAARNRFKVESGRAFKKHF
;
A
#
# COMPACT_ATOMS: atom_id res chain seq x y z
N MET A 1 -6.66 -6.74 19.76
CA MET A 1 -5.90 -6.55 18.51
C MET A 1 -6.37 -5.30 17.75
N LEU A 2 -7.63 -5.26 17.31
CA LEU A 2 -8.23 -4.15 16.52
C LEU A 2 -8.10 -2.75 17.14
N ILE A 3 -8.41 -2.60 18.43
CA ILE A 3 -8.30 -1.32 19.15
C ILE A 3 -6.85 -0.83 19.18
N SER A 4 -5.90 -1.75 19.39
CA SER A 4 -4.47 -1.43 19.40
C SER A 4 -4.00 -0.94 18.03
N GLU A 5 -4.42 -1.60 16.95
CA GLU A 5 -4.05 -1.21 15.58
C GLU A 5 -4.66 0.14 15.17
N LEU A 6 -5.90 0.44 15.57
CA LEU A 6 -6.51 1.75 15.34
C LEU A 6 -5.80 2.87 16.11
N ILE A 7 -5.38 2.61 17.35
CA ILE A 7 -4.59 3.58 18.13
C ILE A 7 -3.25 3.86 17.43
N MET A 8 -2.54 2.81 17.00
CA MET A 8 -1.25 2.95 16.32
C MET A 8 -1.36 3.64 14.96
N GLY A 9 -2.40 3.31 14.19
CA GLY A 9 -2.70 3.98 12.92
C GLY A 9 -3.00 5.46 13.12
N SER A 10 -3.82 5.79 14.11
CA SER A 10 -4.17 7.18 14.46
C SER A 10 -2.93 7.99 14.87
N TRP A 11 -2.05 7.38 15.67
CA TRP A 11 -0.79 8.01 16.10
C TRP A 11 0.14 8.27 14.92
N SER A 12 0.25 7.31 14.01
CA SER A 12 1.06 7.43 12.78
C SER A 12 0.57 8.59 11.90
N VAL A 13 -0.75 8.69 11.70
CA VAL A 13 -1.37 9.81 10.99
C VAL A 13 -1.08 11.15 11.69
N ALA A 14 -1.19 11.21 13.02
CA ALA A 14 -0.86 12.41 13.79
C ALA A 14 0.60 12.84 13.59
N ILE A 15 1.55 11.90 13.67
CA ILE A 15 2.99 12.15 13.46
C ILE A 15 3.27 12.66 12.04
N PHE A 16 2.70 12.05 11.01
CA PHE A 16 2.97 12.46 9.63
C PHE A 16 2.23 13.74 9.22
N ARG A 17 1.17 14.13 9.96
CA ARG A 17 0.55 15.45 9.82
C ARG A 17 1.44 16.58 10.31
N LEU A 18 2.39 16.34 11.21
CA LEU A 18 3.30 17.37 11.71
C LEU A 18 4.08 18.02 10.56
N LYS A 19 4.24 19.35 10.63
CA LYS A 19 5.01 20.12 9.62
C LYS A 19 6.46 19.63 9.50
N LYS A 20 7.04 19.08 10.58
CA LYS A 20 8.40 18.53 10.62
C LYS A 20 8.56 17.33 9.68
N SER A 21 7.60 16.42 9.68
CA SER A 21 7.61 15.20 8.85
C SER A 21 7.39 15.52 7.36
N ARG A 22 6.59 16.55 7.05
CA ARG A 22 6.27 16.99 5.68
C ARG A 22 7.27 17.97 5.06
N LYS A 23 8.47 18.10 5.66
CA LYS A 23 9.57 18.89 5.09
C LYS A 23 10.12 18.29 3.79
N VAL A 24 9.90 17.00 3.55
CA VAL A 24 10.37 16.26 2.37
C VAL A 24 9.18 15.48 1.77
N GLY A 25 9.23 15.16 0.48
CA GLY A 25 8.20 14.40 -0.23
C GLY A 25 7.84 13.07 0.44
N CYS A 26 8.83 12.36 1.00
CA CYS A 26 8.65 11.15 1.80
C CYS A 26 7.55 11.25 2.88
N GLY A 27 7.42 12.41 3.55
CA GLY A 27 6.39 12.60 4.58
C GLY A 27 4.96 12.62 4.03
N TYR A 28 4.77 13.03 2.78
CA TYR A 28 3.46 13.00 2.13
C TYR A 28 3.07 11.57 1.73
N TYR A 29 4.02 10.80 1.17
CA TYR A 29 3.77 9.39 0.85
C TYR A 29 3.41 8.58 2.10
N LEU A 30 4.16 8.76 3.20
CA LEU A 30 3.90 8.10 4.48
C LEU A 30 2.56 8.50 5.11
N LEU A 31 2.15 9.77 4.98
CA LEU A 31 0.85 10.22 5.47
C LEU A 31 -0.29 9.51 4.74
N VAL A 32 -0.21 9.42 3.42
CA VAL A 32 -1.22 8.75 2.60
C VAL A 32 -1.22 7.25 2.85
N SER A 33 -0.05 6.62 2.92
CA SER A 33 0.08 5.21 3.28
C SER A 33 -0.54 4.91 4.66
N SER A 34 -0.33 5.78 5.66
CA SER A 34 -0.94 5.62 6.99
C SER A 34 -2.48 5.72 6.95
N ILE A 35 -3.03 6.63 6.13
CA ILE A 35 -4.48 6.75 5.93
C ILE A 35 -5.04 5.50 5.24
N ASN A 36 -4.39 5.04 4.18
CA ASN A 36 -4.76 3.80 3.49
C ASN A 36 -4.75 2.60 4.43
N SER A 37 -3.71 2.46 5.26
CA SER A 37 -3.62 1.36 6.24
C SER A 37 -4.77 1.39 7.26
N MET A 38 -5.17 2.57 7.75
CA MET A 38 -6.36 2.69 8.59
C MET A 38 -7.64 2.26 7.85
N ILE A 39 -7.80 2.69 6.59
CA ILE A 39 -8.95 2.30 5.76
C ILE A 39 -8.99 0.79 5.57
N MET A 40 -7.85 0.14 5.29
CA MET A 40 -7.77 -1.32 5.14
C MET A 40 -8.20 -2.05 6.41
N ILE A 41 -7.72 -1.62 7.58
CA ILE A 41 -8.11 -2.26 8.85
C ILE A 41 -9.62 -2.13 9.09
N LEU A 42 -10.19 -0.95 8.84
CA LEU A 42 -11.64 -0.74 8.95
C LEU A 42 -12.43 -1.62 7.98
N LEU A 43 -11.98 -1.73 6.72
CA LEU A 43 -12.61 -2.58 5.70
C LEU A 43 -12.50 -4.08 6.02
N LEU A 44 -11.35 -4.54 6.53
CA LEU A 44 -11.17 -5.93 6.97
C LEU A 44 -12.09 -6.26 8.14
N THR A 45 -12.19 -5.34 9.11
CA THR A 45 -13.10 -5.44 10.25
C THR A 45 -14.55 -5.51 9.78
N TYR A 46 -14.92 -4.62 8.85
CA TYR A 46 -16.25 -4.59 8.25
C TYR A 46 -16.56 -5.90 7.50
N LYS A 47 -15.63 -6.40 6.68
CA LYS A 47 -15.76 -7.66 5.95
C LYS A 47 -15.97 -8.85 6.91
N PHE A 48 -15.23 -8.88 8.01
CA PHE A 48 -15.38 -9.89 9.05
C PHE A 48 -16.79 -9.85 9.66
N TRP A 49 -17.26 -8.66 10.06
CA TRP A 49 -18.62 -8.51 10.59
C TRP A 49 -19.71 -8.86 9.58
N GLN A 50 -19.54 -8.47 8.32
CA GLN A 50 -20.47 -8.84 7.24
C GLN A 50 -20.56 -10.37 7.08
N LEU A 51 -19.43 -11.07 7.18
CA LEU A 51 -19.41 -12.53 7.13
C LEU A 51 -20.17 -13.14 8.33
N VAL A 52 -19.92 -12.66 9.55
CA VAL A 52 -20.65 -13.13 10.75
C VAL A 52 -22.16 -12.88 10.63
N LEU A 53 -22.56 -11.68 10.21
CA LEU A 53 -23.98 -11.31 10.04
C LEU A 53 -24.68 -12.10 8.94
N SER A 54 -23.97 -12.43 7.86
CA SER A 54 -24.49 -13.29 6.79
C SER A 54 -24.71 -14.73 7.29
N GLN A 55 -23.81 -15.26 8.12
CA GLN A 55 -23.92 -16.62 8.68
C GLN A 55 -25.02 -16.73 9.74
N MET A 56 -25.29 -15.64 10.46
CA MET A 56 -26.42 -15.55 11.41
C MET A 56 -27.79 -15.31 10.70
N SER A 57 -27.83 -15.40 9.36
CA SER A 57 -29.02 -15.13 8.53
C SER A 57 -29.69 -13.77 8.78
N TYR A 58 -28.95 -12.78 9.29
CA TYR A 58 -29.47 -11.43 9.53
C TYR A 58 -29.49 -10.61 8.24
N ILE A 59 -28.51 -10.83 7.36
CA ILE A 59 -28.43 -10.19 6.02
C ILE A 59 -28.76 -11.25 4.97
N THR A 60 -30.00 -11.25 4.49
CA THR A 60 -30.51 -12.20 3.48
C THR A 60 -30.61 -11.60 2.08
N HIS A 61 -30.59 -10.27 1.95
CA HIS A 61 -30.69 -9.60 0.66
C HIS A 61 -29.41 -9.78 -0.18
N ARG A 62 -29.50 -10.67 -1.17
CA ARG A 62 -28.40 -11.04 -2.08
C ARG A 62 -27.75 -9.83 -2.77
N SER A 63 -28.53 -8.84 -3.20
CA SER A 63 -28.01 -7.65 -3.89
C SER A 63 -27.14 -6.77 -2.99
N ILE A 64 -27.55 -6.60 -1.72
CA ILE A 64 -26.78 -5.84 -0.73
C ILE A 64 -25.48 -6.59 -0.39
N LEU A 65 -25.57 -7.91 -0.24
CA LEU A 65 -24.41 -8.75 0.02
C LEU A 65 -23.41 -8.73 -1.15
N LEU A 66 -23.90 -8.74 -2.41
CA LEU A 66 -23.07 -8.60 -3.61
C LEU A 66 -22.36 -7.25 -3.65
N ALA A 67 -23.12 -6.16 -3.50
CA ALA A 67 -22.58 -4.81 -3.59
C ALA A 67 -21.50 -4.58 -2.53
N ASN A 68 -21.74 -5.00 -1.28
CA ASN A 68 -20.76 -4.89 -0.21
C ASN A 68 -19.53 -5.75 -0.49
N CYS A 69 -19.70 -7.01 -0.93
CA CYS A 69 -18.56 -7.86 -1.25
C CYS A 69 -17.68 -7.27 -2.36
N VAL A 70 -18.29 -6.81 -3.45
CA VAL A 70 -17.59 -6.21 -4.59
C VAL A 70 -16.84 -4.95 -4.15
N SER A 71 -17.54 -4.04 -3.48
CA SER A 71 -16.99 -2.77 -3.03
C SER A 71 -15.82 -2.96 -2.07
N THR A 72 -16.01 -3.77 -1.02
CA THR A 72 -14.98 -3.98 0.00
C THR A 72 -13.72 -4.62 -0.59
N GLU A 73 -13.84 -5.59 -1.49
CA GLU A 73 -12.65 -6.21 -2.07
C GLU A 73 -11.87 -5.26 -2.98
N VAL A 74 -12.56 -4.56 -3.88
CA VAL A 74 -11.91 -3.65 -4.84
C VAL A 74 -11.16 -2.55 -4.10
N ILE A 75 -11.79 -1.98 -3.07
CA ILE A 75 -11.14 -0.95 -2.25
C ILE A 75 -9.95 -1.56 -1.50
N LEU A 76 -10.09 -2.73 -0.89
CA LEU A 76 -9.02 -3.37 -0.13
C LEU A 76 -7.78 -3.65 -1.00
N LYS A 77 -7.96 -4.25 -2.18
CA LYS A 77 -6.86 -4.53 -3.12
C LYS A 77 -6.19 -3.27 -3.64
N SER A 78 -7.00 -2.25 -3.96
CA SER A 78 -6.47 -0.98 -4.44
C SER A 78 -5.69 -0.24 -3.35
N CYS A 79 -6.16 -0.28 -2.09
CA CYS A 79 -5.43 0.28 -0.95
C CYS A 79 -4.11 -0.48 -0.71
N LEU A 80 -4.12 -1.81 -0.82
CA LEU A 80 -2.92 -2.63 -0.67
C LEU A 80 -1.86 -2.29 -1.73
N ALA A 81 -2.24 -2.31 -3.01
CA ALA A 81 -1.35 -1.93 -4.10
C ALA A 81 -0.88 -0.48 -3.97
N SER A 82 -1.77 0.44 -3.54
CA SER A 82 -1.38 1.83 -3.28
C SER A 82 -0.28 1.92 -2.22
N ASN A 83 -0.37 1.15 -1.14
CA ASN A 83 0.66 1.15 -0.10
C ASN A 83 2.00 0.62 -0.62
N GLU A 84 2.00 -0.49 -1.37
CA GLU A 84 3.21 -1.05 -1.97
C GLU A 84 3.94 -0.01 -2.86
N TRP A 85 3.19 0.73 -3.69
CA TRP A 85 3.76 1.75 -4.56
C TRP A 85 4.17 3.03 -3.81
N LEU A 86 3.45 3.42 -2.76
CA LEU A 86 3.85 4.54 -1.90
C LEU A 86 5.13 4.23 -1.13
N ASP A 87 5.29 2.99 -0.66
CA ASP A 87 6.51 2.53 0.01
C ASP A 87 7.70 2.51 -0.95
N ALA A 88 7.50 2.04 -2.19
CA ALA A 88 8.50 2.13 -3.25
C ALA A 88 8.91 3.61 -3.52
N CYS A 89 7.94 4.53 -3.55
CA CYS A 89 8.21 5.96 -3.69
C CYS A 89 9.00 6.53 -2.50
N VAL A 90 8.70 6.08 -1.28
CA VAL A 90 9.47 6.43 -0.06
C VAL A 90 10.91 5.93 -0.18
N ALA A 91 11.12 4.70 -0.64
CA ALA A 91 12.45 4.14 -0.81
C ALA A 91 13.28 4.92 -1.85
N ILE A 92 12.68 5.30 -2.99
CA ILE A 92 13.31 6.14 -4.01
C ILE A 92 13.72 7.50 -3.43
N GLU A 93 12.82 8.20 -2.72
CA GLU A 93 13.15 9.50 -2.11
C GLU A 93 14.29 9.38 -1.10
N ARG A 94 14.30 8.32 -0.28
CA ARG A 94 15.37 8.06 0.67
C ARG A 94 16.70 7.80 -0.05
N MET A 95 16.69 6.96 -1.09
CA MET A 95 17.85 6.69 -1.95
C MET A 95 18.39 7.99 -2.56
N LEU A 96 17.53 8.82 -3.15
CA LEU A 96 17.91 10.10 -3.76
C LEU A 96 18.49 11.07 -2.73
N SER A 97 17.95 11.11 -1.50
CA SER A 97 18.48 11.98 -0.45
C SER A 97 19.89 11.57 0.00
N VAL A 98 20.21 10.26 -0.01
CA VAL A 98 21.55 9.75 0.30
C VAL A 98 22.52 9.99 -0.87
N ILE A 99 22.09 9.78 -2.12
CA ILE A 99 22.93 9.99 -3.30
C ILE A 99 23.27 11.47 -3.48
N LYS A 100 22.27 12.36 -3.37
CA LYS A 100 22.45 13.79 -3.60
C LYS A 100 23.02 14.51 -2.39
N GLY A 101 22.86 13.96 -1.18
CA GLY A 101 23.34 14.55 0.05
C GLY A 101 22.92 16.01 0.19
N VAL A 102 23.91 16.92 0.22
CA VAL A 102 23.69 18.37 0.35
C VAL A 102 22.94 19.00 -0.84
N SER A 103 23.03 18.39 -2.03
CA SER A 103 22.34 18.87 -3.24
C SER A 103 20.87 18.42 -3.33
N PHE A 104 20.37 17.72 -2.31
CA PHE A 104 18.99 17.26 -2.29
C PHE A 104 18.00 18.40 -2.05
N ASP A 105 17.24 18.76 -3.09
CA ASP A 105 16.20 19.77 -3.02
C ASP A 105 14.89 19.22 -2.42
N LYS A 106 14.64 19.64 -1.19
CA LYS A 106 13.44 19.28 -0.41
C LYS A 106 12.16 19.89 -0.96
N ASN A 107 12.23 21.10 -1.53
CA ASN A 107 11.05 21.77 -2.10
C ASN A 107 10.60 21.10 -3.39
N ARG A 108 11.56 20.73 -4.25
CA ARG A 108 11.27 19.95 -5.45
C ARG A 108 10.69 18.58 -5.12
N SER A 109 11.29 17.85 -4.18
CA SER A 109 10.77 16.56 -3.66
C SER A 109 9.32 16.68 -3.17
N ARG A 110 9.00 17.72 -2.39
CA ARG A 110 7.64 17.98 -1.91
C ARG A 110 6.64 18.22 -3.05
N THR A 111 7.01 18.99 -4.06
CA THR A 111 6.14 19.29 -5.20
C THR A 111 5.89 18.05 -6.04
N ILE A 112 6.92 17.23 -6.27
CA ILE A 112 6.80 15.95 -6.98
C ILE A 112 5.86 15.02 -6.22
N ALA A 113 6.05 14.84 -4.92
CA ALA A 113 5.21 13.94 -4.12
C ALA A 113 3.73 14.28 -4.21
N LYS A 114 3.36 15.56 -4.07
CA LYS A 114 1.97 15.99 -4.20
C LYS A 114 1.38 15.72 -5.59
N ARG A 115 2.20 15.81 -6.65
CA ARG A 115 1.77 15.58 -8.04
C ARG A 115 1.68 14.11 -8.39
N VAL A 116 2.50 13.25 -7.78
CA VAL A 116 2.56 11.81 -8.10
C VAL A 116 1.52 11.00 -7.33
N ILE A 117 1.21 11.36 -6.07
CA ILE A 117 0.29 10.60 -5.22
C ILE A 117 -1.08 10.39 -5.88
N PHE A 118 -1.71 11.48 -6.31
CA PHE A 118 -3.07 11.42 -6.87
C PHE A 118 -3.15 10.55 -8.15
N PRO A 119 -2.33 10.76 -9.20
CA PRO A 119 -2.38 9.91 -10.38
C PRO A 119 -1.96 8.47 -10.07
N ALA A 120 -1.01 8.23 -9.16
CA ALA A 120 -0.62 6.87 -8.79
C ALA A 120 -1.81 6.07 -8.22
N ILE A 121 -2.57 6.65 -7.29
CA ILE A 121 -3.75 6.00 -6.72
C ILE A 121 -4.81 5.75 -7.79
N ASN A 122 -5.08 6.73 -8.66
CA ASN A 122 -6.07 6.57 -9.72
C ASN A 122 -5.68 5.46 -10.72
N LEU A 123 -4.41 5.39 -11.11
CA LEU A 123 -3.90 4.33 -11.99
C LEU A 123 -4.06 2.95 -11.36
N ILE A 124 -3.81 2.82 -10.06
CA ILE A 124 -4.00 1.57 -9.32
C ILE A 124 -5.49 1.18 -9.26
N MET A 125 -6.39 2.12 -8.99
CA MET A 125 -7.83 1.83 -9.02
C MET A 125 -8.27 1.34 -10.41
N LEU A 126 -7.72 1.91 -11.49
CA LEU A 126 -8.02 1.51 -12.87
C LEU A 126 -7.53 0.10 -13.19
N THR A 127 -6.38 -0.35 -12.67
CA THR A 127 -5.91 -1.72 -12.91
C THR A 127 -6.84 -2.77 -12.28
N HIS A 128 -7.51 -2.42 -11.17
CA HIS A 128 -8.45 -3.29 -10.46
C HIS A 128 -9.92 -3.19 -10.95
N VAL A 129 -10.24 -2.36 -11.94
CA VAL A 129 -11.63 -2.17 -12.42
C VAL A 129 -12.26 -3.41 -13.05
N HIS A 130 -11.45 -4.40 -13.46
CA HIS A 130 -11.92 -5.65 -14.05
C HIS A 130 -12.56 -6.61 -13.02
N GLU A 131 -12.19 -6.44 -11.76
CA GLU A 131 -12.60 -7.27 -10.64
C GLU A 131 -14.10 -7.19 -10.26
N PRO A 132 -14.74 -6.02 -10.18
CA PRO A 132 -16.18 -5.91 -9.85
C PRO A 132 -17.09 -6.63 -10.84
N LEU A 133 -16.67 -6.78 -12.10
CA LEU A 133 -17.48 -7.35 -13.18
C LEU A 133 -17.58 -8.89 -13.14
N HIS A 134 -16.68 -9.56 -12.42
CA HIS A 134 -16.57 -11.02 -12.43
C HIS A 134 -16.86 -11.68 -11.07
N ARG A 135 -17.35 -10.90 -10.10
CA ARG A 135 -17.74 -11.43 -8.78
C ARG A 135 -19.19 -11.88 -8.76
N GLN A 136 -19.43 -13.05 -8.18
CA GLN A 136 -20.75 -13.66 -8.06
C GLN A 136 -20.93 -14.24 -6.65
N LEU A 137 -22.18 -14.32 -6.18
CA LEU A 137 -22.49 -15.09 -4.96
C LEU A 137 -22.82 -16.52 -5.34
N ILE A 138 -22.21 -17.47 -4.63
CA ILE A 138 -22.49 -18.90 -4.73
C ILE A 138 -23.12 -19.32 -3.41
N ASN A 139 -24.25 -20.03 -3.50
CA ASN A 139 -24.88 -20.64 -2.34
C ASN A 139 -24.29 -22.04 -2.20
N ASP A 140 -23.68 -22.33 -1.05
CA ASP A 140 -23.40 -23.71 -0.66
C ASP A 140 -24.73 -24.35 -0.24
N LEU A 141 -25.14 -25.37 -0.98
CA LEU A 141 -26.36 -26.13 -0.76
C LEU A 141 -25.99 -27.47 -0.11
N ASP A 142 -25.24 -27.44 0.98
CA ASP A 142 -25.11 -28.61 1.85
C ASP A 142 -26.38 -28.73 2.71
N GLU A 143 -26.91 -29.95 2.86
CA GLU A 143 -28.24 -30.26 3.42
C GLU A 143 -28.50 -29.67 4.82
N ASP A 144 -27.44 -29.32 5.58
CA ASP A 144 -27.55 -28.82 6.95
C ASP A 144 -27.23 -27.33 7.12
N GLN A 145 -26.60 -26.65 6.14
CA GLN A 145 -26.16 -25.25 6.31
C GLN A 145 -26.21 -24.44 5.00
N GLN A 146 -27.20 -23.55 4.89
CA GLN A 146 -27.29 -22.58 3.80
C GLN A 146 -26.25 -21.46 3.97
N ARG A 147 -25.04 -21.64 3.41
CA ARG A 147 -23.97 -20.63 3.47
C ARG A 147 -23.87 -19.88 2.15
N ILE A 148 -23.78 -18.55 2.21
CA ILE A 148 -23.58 -17.71 1.02
C ILE A 148 -22.12 -17.27 0.95
N TRP A 149 -21.41 -17.68 -0.10
CA TRP A 149 -20.04 -17.29 -0.38
C TRP A 149 -19.97 -16.24 -1.47
N CYS A 150 -19.02 -15.32 -1.36
CA CYS A 150 -18.69 -14.40 -2.42
C CYS A 150 -17.37 -14.81 -3.10
N LEU A 151 -17.46 -15.39 -4.28
CA LEU A 151 -16.32 -15.81 -5.07
C LEU A 151 -16.20 -15.00 -6.36
N SER A 152 -14.95 -14.82 -6.79
CA SER A 152 -14.66 -14.37 -8.14
C SER A 152 -14.72 -15.55 -9.11
N SER A 153 -15.58 -15.47 -10.11
CA SER A 153 -15.67 -16.44 -11.20
C SER A 153 -15.08 -15.81 -12.46
N TYR A 154 -13.80 -16.07 -12.70
CA TYR A 154 -13.06 -15.49 -13.84
C TYR A 154 -13.07 -16.42 -15.05
N SER A 155 -13.16 -15.85 -16.25
CA SER A 155 -12.80 -16.58 -17.46
C SER A 155 -11.28 -16.87 -17.48
N PRO A 156 -10.80 -17.88 -18.22
CA PRO A 156 -9.37 -18.21 -18.27
C PRO A 156 -8.47 -17.03 -18.68
N ILE A 157 -8.97 -16.16 -19.56
CA ILE A 157 -8.27 -14.94 -20.00
C ILE A 157 -8.21 -13.93 -18.86
N MET A 158 -9.32 -13.74 -18.14
CA MET A 158 -9.39 -12.79 -17.02
C MET A 158 -8.54 -13.26 -15.84
N THR A 159 -8.46 -14.56 -15.58
CA THR A 159 -7.54 -15.13 -14.57
C THR A 159 -6.09 -14.78 -14.89
N LYS A 160 -5.66 -14.96 -16.15
CA LYS A 160 -4.30 -14.60 -16.58
C LYS A 160 -4.02 -13.10 -16.38
N TYR A 161 -4.98 -12.24 -16.74
CA TYR A 161 -4.86 -10.79 -16.55
C TYR A 161 -4.75 -10.42 -15.07
N ASN A 162 -5.65 -10.94 -14.21
CA ASN A 162 -5.62 -10.69 -12.77
C ASN A 162 -4.30 -11.16 -12.13
N THR A 163 -3.81 -12.34 -12.51
CA THR A 163 -2.50 -12.84 -12.04
C THR A 163 -1.36 -11.94 -12.50
N PHE A 164 -1.36 -11.51 -13.76
CA PHE A 164 -0.33 -10.61 -14.29
C PHE A 164 -0.31 -9.27 -13.55
N ILE A 165 -1.47 -8.61 -13.36
CA ILE A 165 -1.56 -7.34 -12.65
C ILE A 165 -1.13 -7.49 -11.19
N THR A 166 -1.55 -8.56 -10.52
CA THR A 166 -1.15 -8.83 -9.13
C THR A 166 0.37 -9.00 -9.02
N LEU A 167 0.97 -9.80 -9.92
CA LEU A 167 2.42 -9.98 -9.96
C LEU A 167 3.16 -8.67 -10.30
N PHE A 168 2.61 -7.86 -11.21
CA PHE A 168 3.19 -6.58 -11.58
C PHE A 168 3.28 -5.61 -10.38
N HIS A 169 2.18 -5.42 -9.64
CA HIS A 169 2.20 -4.54 -8.47
C HIS A 169 3.17 -5.04 -7.38
N TYR A 170 3.15 -6.35 -7.11
CA TYR A 170 4.00 -6.96 -6.10
C TYR A 170 5.49 -6.94 -6.49
N ILE A 171 5.86 -7.50 -7.65
CA ILE A 171 7.25 -7.62 -8.10
C ILE A 171 7.83 -6.23 -8.39
N GLY A 172 7.05 -5.34 -8.99
CA GLY A 172 7.48 -3.99 -9.34
C GLY A 172 7.85 -3.18 -8.09
N SER A 173 6.97 -3.13 -7.11
CA SER A 173 7.23 -2.43 -5.84
C SER A 173 8.38 -3.06 -5.05
N PHE A 174 8.41 -4.39 -4.97
CA PHE A 174 9.48 -5.13 -4.29
C PHE A 174 10.86 -4.85 -4.90
N SER A 175 10.97 -4.90 -6.23
CA SER A 175 12.23 -4.66 -6.94
C SER A 175 12.78 -3.26 -6.67
N ILE A 176 11.91 -2.24 -6.69
CA ILE A 176 12.29 -0.86 -6.40
C ILE A 176 12.80 -0.73 -4.96
N ASN A 177 12.09 -1.32 -3.99
CA ASN A 177 12.49 -1.32 -2.59
C ASN A 177 13.86 -1.98 -2.38
N LEU A 178 14.08 -3.14 -2.99
CA LEU A 178 15.34 -3.88 -2.91
C LEU A 178 16.51 -3.07 -3.50
N ILE A 179 16.35 -2.55 -4.72
CA ILE A 179 17.39 -1.75 -5.40
C ILE A 179 17.70 -0.48 -4.59
N SER A 180 16.67 0.19 -4.06
CA SER A 180 16.83 1.38 -3.24
C SER A 180 17.61 1.09 -1.96
N ALA A 181 17.27 0.00 -1.26
CA ALA A 181 17.95 -0.42 -0.05
C ALA A 181 19.43 -0.76 -0.30
N LEU A 182 19.72 -1.56 -1.32
CA LEU A 182 21.08 -1.90 -1.72
C LEU A 182 21.90 -0.65 -2.04
N THR A 183 21.31 0.29 -2.80
CA THR A 183 22.01 1.53 -3.14
C THR A 183 22.30 2.39 -1.92
N ILE A 184 21.35 2.53 -0.99
CA ILE A 184 21.56 3.27 0.26
C ILE A 184 22.72 2.65 1.05
N ILE A 185 22.75 1.32 1.20
CA ILE A 185 23.82 0.62 1.91
C ILE A 185 25.19 0.88 1.26
N ILE A 186 25.28 0.71 -0.06
CA ILE A 186 26.54 0.90 -0.81
C ILE A 186 27.04 2.34 -0.69
N VAL A 187 26.16 3.33 -0.89
CA VAL A 187 26.55 4.75 -0.83
C VAL A 187 26.92 5.15 0.59
N ALA A 188 26.16 4.70 1.60
CA ALA A 188 26.46 4.97 3.00
C ALA A 188 27.82 4.36 3.42
N ALA A 189 28.11 3.13 3.01
CA ALA A 189 29.41 2.48 3.27
C ALA A 189 30.57 3.24 2.61
N ARG A 190 30.43 3.62 1.34
CA ARG A 190 31.43 4.44 0.62
C ARG A 190 31.67 5.79 1.29
N ASN A 191 30.61 6.45 1.75
CA ASN A 191 30.73 7.74 2.44
C ASN A 191 31.45 7.62 3.78
N ARG A 192 31.15 6.57 4.57
CA ARG A 192 31.86 6.30 5.83
C ARG A 192 33.35 6.05 5.60
N PHE A 193 33.68 5.20 4.63
CA PHE A 193 35.07 4.92 4.28
C PHE A 193 35.85 6.19 3.89
N LYS A 194 35.27 7.06 3.05
CA LYS A 194 35.90 8.34 2.68
C LYS A 194 36.14 9.28 3.86
N VAL A 195 35.22 9.33 4.82
CA VAL A 195 35.36 10.16 6.03
C VAL A 195 36.45 9.61 6.94
N GLU A 196 36.53 8.29 7.10
CA GLU A 196 37.57 7.63 7.89
C GLU A 196 38.96 7.81 7.27
N SER A 197 39.11 7.60 5.96
CA SER A 197 40.37 7.83 5.25
C SER A 197 40.82 9.30 5.32
N GLY A 198 39.89 10.25 5.20
CA GLY A 198 40.19 11.68 5.33
C GLY A 198 40.60 12.09 6.75
N ARG A 199 39.99 11.49 7.78
CA ARG A 199 40.39 11.71 9.19
C ARG A 199 41.76 11.11 9.50
N ALA A 200 42.08 9.93 8.95
CA ALA A 200 43.40 9.32 9.11
C ALA A 200 44.49 10.21 8.50
N PHE A 201 44.28 10.71 7.28
CA PHE A 201 45.21 11.62 6.62
C PHE A 201 45.47 12.90 7.43
N LYS A 202 44.42 13.55 7.97
CA LYS A 202 44.53 14.78 8.78
C LYS A 202 45.15 14.57 10.18
N LYS A 203 45.38 13.34 10.62
CA LYS A 203 46.11 13.05 11.87
C LYS A 203 47.62 12.88 11.66
N HIS A 204 48.04 12.64 10.41
CA HIS A 204 49.44 12.43 10.05
C HIS A 204 50.14 13.68 9.51
N PHE A 205 49.40 14.77 9.28
CA PHE A 205 49.87 16.09 8.87
C PHE A 205 49.22 17.15 9.76
#